data_AF-A0A495IL81-F1
#
_entry.id   AF-A0A495IL81-F1
#
_cell.length_a   1.000
_cell.length_b   1.000
_cell.length_c   1.000
_cell.angle_alpha   90.00
_cell.angle_beta   90.00
_cell.angle_gamma   90.00
#
_symmetry.space_group_name_H-M   'P 1'
#
loop_
_entity.id
_entity.type
_entity.pdbx_description
1 polymer ?
#
loop_
_entity_poly.entity_id
_entity_poly.type
_entity_poly.pdbx_seq_one_letter_code
_entity_poly.pdbx_strand_id
1 'polypeptide(L)'
;MTTINLLRIEGAVASTPVLTHDNLVEFVVVDDAAREFVVRIPRTDLGAPLHIGERVSAAGAEGWVIPGRTWVAEPSRTILQASDVQPSGYAFAA
;
A
#
# COMPACT_ATOMS: atom_id res chain seq x y z
N MET A 1 25.48 -1.18 -5.80
CA MET A 1 24.82 -1.98 -4.74
C MET A 1 23.62 -1.15 -4.29
N THR A 2 22.45 -1.46 -4.80
CA THR A 2 21.22 -0.71 -4.51
C THR A 2 20.63 -1.31 -3.23
N THR A 3 20.71 -0.59 -2.11
CA THR A 3 20.07 -1.02 -0.86
C THR A 3 18.57 -0.94 -1.05
N ILE A 4 17.90 -2.10 -1.09
CA ILE A 4 16.44 -2.17 -1.09
C ILE A 4 15.99 -2.01 0.36
N ASN A 5 15.50 -0.84 0.72
CA ASN A 5 14.80 -0.66 2.00
C ASN A 5 13.45 -1.36 1.89
N LEU A 6 13.25 -2.40 2.71
CA LEU A 6 11.96 -3.05 2.84
C LEU A 6 11.17 -2.34 3.95
N LEU A 7 9.95 -1.91 3.63
CA LEU A 7 9.03 -1.31 4.58
C LEU A 7 7.78 -2.18 4.70
N ARG A 8 7.28 -2.25 5.92
CA ARG A 8 5.96 -2.78 6.22
C ARG A 8 5.08 -1.64 6.70
N ILE A 9 3.90 -1.52 6.12
CA ILE A 9 2.84 -0.59 6.53
C ILE A 9 1.69 -1.41 7.07
N GLU A 10 1.10 -0.94 8.16
CA GLU A 10 -0.17 -1.42 8.66
C GLU A 10 -1.12 -0.24 8.72
N GLY A 11 -2.29 -0.36 8.11
CA GLY A 11 -3.21 0.76 8.01
C GLY A 11 -4.52 0.41 7.33
N ALA A 12 -5.40 1.40 7.20
CA ALA A 12 -6.69 1.26 6.55
C ALA A 12 -6.63 1.73 5.10
N VAL A 13 -7.26 1.00 4.18
CA VAL A 13 -7.42 1.40 2.79
C VAL A 13 -8.30 2.64 2.72
N ALA A 14 -7.74 3.77 2.31
CA ALA A 14 -8.42 5.06 2.26
C ALA A 14 -9.02 5.39 0.88
N SER A 15 -8.58 4.71 -0.18
CA SER A 15 -9.08 4.93 -1.54
C SER A 15 -9.53 3.63 -2.21
N THR A 16 -10.44 3.74 -3.18
CA THR A 16 -10.80 2.59 -4.02
C THR A 16 -9.55 2.08 -4.74
N PRO A 17 -9.28 0.77 -4.74
CA PRO A 17 -8.22 0.20 -5.56
C PRO A 17 -8.49 0.39 -7.05
N VAL A 18 -7.53 0.97 -7.77
CA VAL A 18 -7.63 1.25 -9.20
C VAL A 18 -6.61 0.40 -9.95
N LEU A 19 -7.05 -0.28 -10.99
CA LEU A 19 -6.17 -0.99 -11.91
C LEU A 19 -5.56 0.00 -12.90
N THR A 20 -4.23 0.10 -12.92
CA THR A 20 -3.48 0.93 -13.86
C THR A 20 -3.24 0.20 -15.17
N HIS A 21 -2.81 0.94 -16.19
CA HIS A 21 -2.46 0.41 -17.52
C HIS A 21 -1.31 -0.60 -17.47
N ASP A 22 -0.44 -0.52 -16.46
CA ASP A 22 0.70 -1.42 -16.25
C ASP A 22 0.30 -2.71 -15.51
N ASN A 23 -1.00 -2.99 -15.40
CA ASN A 23 -1.55 -4.16 -14.69
C ASN A 23 -1.20 -4.18 -13.18
N LEU A 24 -0.97 -2.98 -12.61
CA LEU A 24 -0.75 -2.77 -11.19
C LEU A 24 -2.04 -2.27 -10.54
N VAL A 25 -2.34 -2.74 -9.34
CA VAL A 25 -3.39 -2.18 -8.51
C VAL A 25 -2.77 -1.10 -7.62
N GLU A 26 -3.33 0.10 -7.69
CA GLU A 26 -2.93 1.26 -6.89
C GLU A 26 -4.04 1.64 -5.91
N PHE A 27 -3.67 1.84 -4.65
CA PHE A 27 -4.57 2.35 -3.61
C PHE A 27 -3.78 3.07 -2.53
N VAL A 28 -4.50 3.84 -1.71
CA VAL A 28 -3.95 4.57 -0.57
C VAL A 28 -4.22 3.80 0.70
N VAL A 29 -3.21 3.67 1.55
CA VAL A 29 -3.31 3.17 2.92
C VAL A 29 -2.96 4.30 3.87
N VAL A 30 -3.77 4.48 4.92
CA VAL A 30 -3.50 5.42 6.00
C VAL A 30 -3.11 4.64 7.25
N ASP A 31 -1.93 4.92 7.80
CA ASP A 31 -1.49 4.29 9.06
C ASP A 31 -2.17 4.91 10.29
N ASP A 32 -1.99 4.30 11.46
CA ASP A 32 -2.57 4.81 12.72
C ASP A 32 -1.98 6.19 13.14
N ALA A 33 -0.86 6.62 12.54
CA ALA A 33 -0.28 7.94 12.72
C ALA A 33 -0.82 8.98 11.71
N ALA A 34 -1.90 8.63 10.97
CA ALA A 34 -2.53 9.43 9.93
C ALA A 34 -1.61 9.77 8.74
N ARG A 35 -0.61 8.93 8.46
CA ARG A 35 0.28 9.06 7.31
C ARG A 35 -0.29 8.30 6.12
N GLU A 36 -0.29 8.95 4.96
CA GLU A 36 -0.77 8.38 3.72
C GLU A 36 0.36 7.69 2.94
N PHE A 37 0.12 6.45 2.56
CA PHE A 37 1.01 5.66 1.72
C PHE A 37 0.27 5.24 0.46
N VAL A 38 0.87 5.44 -0.71
CA VAL A 38 0.38 4.82 -1.94
C VAL A 38 1.01 3.46 -2.07
N VAL A 39 0.18 2.43 -2.12
CA VAL A 39 0.57 1.03 -2.34
C VAL A 39 0.33 0.67 -3.79
N ARG A 40 1.36 0.12 -4.44
CA ARG A 40 1.29 -0.45 -5.79
C ARG A 40 1.69 -1.91 -5.74
N ILE A 41 0.82 -2.80 -6.19
CA ILE A 41 1.03 -4.26 -6.23
C ILE A 41 0.60 -4.80 -7.60
N PRO A 42 1.29 -5.78 -8.20
CA PRO A 42 0.79 -6.45 -9.39
C PRO A 42 -0.59 -7.06 -9.14
N ARG A 43 -1.49 -6.95 -10.12
CA ARG A 43 -2.84 -7.52 -9.99
C ARG A 43 -2.82 -9.02 -9.67
N THR A 44 -1.82 -9.74 -10.16
CA THR A 44 -1.62 -11.18 -9.91
C THR A 44 -1.28 -11.50 -8.47
N ASP A 45 -0.64 -10.57 -7.77
CA ASP A 45 -0.13 -10.76 -6.42
C ASP A 45 -1.15 -10.25 -5.37
N LEU A 46 -2.17 -9.51 -5.82
CA LEU A 46 -3.30 -9.13 -5.00
C LEU A 46 -4.20 -10.35 -4.77
N GLY A 47 -3.98 -11.06 -3.67
CA GLY A 47 -4.67 -12.31 -3.33
C GLY A 47 -6.18 -12.19 -3.10
N ALA A 48 -6.68 -10.98 -2.79
CA ALA A 48 -8.11 -10.72 -2.58
C ALA A 48 -8.50 -9.29 -2.99
N PRO A 49 -9.75 -9.06 -3.43
CA PRO A 49 -10.26 -7.71 -3.64
C PRO A 49 -10.28 -6.95 -2.31
N LEU A 50 -9.74 -5.73 -2.32
CA LEU A 50 -9.69 -4.84 -1.15
C LEU A 50 -10.83 -3.82 -1.19
N HIS A 51 -11.34 -3.47 -0.01
CA HIS A 51 -12.39 -2.46 0.15
C HIS A 51 -11.91 -1.24 0.95
N ILE A 52 -12.52 -0.08 0.71
CA ILE A 52 -12.25 1.12 1.52
C ILE A 52 -12.62 0.83 2.98
N GLY A 53 -11.75 1.24 3.90
CA GLY A 53 -11.88 1.03 5.34
C GLY A 53 -11.31 -0.31 5.82
N GLU A 54 -10.94 -1.22 4.91
CA GLU A 54 -10.33 -2.49 5.26
C GLU A 54 -8.92 -2.28 5.79
N ARG A 55 -8.57 -2.95 6.90
CA ARG A 55 -7.20 -2.95 7.41
C ARG A 55 -6.35 -3.95 6.64
N VAL A 56 -5.19 -3.48 6.21
CA VAL A 56 -4.23 -4.25 5.43
C VAL A 56 -2.84 -4.11 6.03
N SER A 57 -2.06 -5.18 5.93
CA SER A 57 -0.61 -5.13 6.08
C SER A 57 0.00 -5.22 4.69
N ALA A 58 0.76 -4.20 4.30
CA ALA A 58 1.45 -4.15 3.02
C ALA A 58 2.96 -4.15 3.27
N ALA A 59 3.67 -5.15 2.76
CA ALA A 59 5.12 -5.23 2.84
C ALA A 59 5.73 -5.11 1.44
N GLY A 60 6.66 -4.18 1.26
CA GLY A 60 7.24 -3.88 -0.05
C GLY A 60 8.53 -3.09 0.02
N ALA A 61 9.07 -2.75 -1.15
CA ALA A 61 10.22 -1.87 -1.23
C ALA A 61 9.82 -0.40 -1.01
N GLU A 62 10.73 0.40 -0.44
CA GLU A 62 10.54 1.85 -0.41
C GLU A 62 10.50 2.40 -1.83
N GLY A 63 9.46 3.19 -2.12
CA GLY A 63 9.25 3.80 -3.41
C GLY A 63 9.89 5.16 -3.59
N TRP A 64 9.68 5.72 -4.78
CA TRP A 64 9.92 7.14 -5.04
C TRP A 64 8.70 7.98 -4.71
N VAL A 65 8.90 9.23 -4.28
CA VAL A 65 7.80 10.20 -4.08
C VAL A 65 7.11 10.48 -5.42
N ILE A 66 5.77 10.39 -5.46
CA ILE A 66 5.00 10.71 -6.68
C ILE A 66 4.94 12.24 -6.84
N PRO A 67 5.54 12.81 -7.91
CA PRO A 67 5.50 14.26 -8.13
C PRO A 67 4.08 14.72 -8.47
N GLY A 68 3.68 15.89 -7.96
CA GLY A 68 2.40 16.53 -8.28
C GLY A 68 1.18 16.03 -7.49
N ARG A 69 1.35 15.12 -6.53
CA ARG A 69 0.28 14.70 -5.61
C ARG A 69 0.29 15.54 -4.33
N THR A 70 -0.85 16.09 -3.96
CA THR A 70 -1.03 16.76 -2.66
C THR A 70 -1.21 15.70 -1.58
N TRP A 71 -0.35 15.71 -0.56
CA TRP A 71 -0.38 14.80 0.58
C TRP A 71 -0.98 15.53 1.78
N VAL A 72 -1.74 14.82 2.63
CA VAL A 72 -2.39 15.44 3.80
C VAL A 72 -1.38 15.85 4.88
N ALA A 73 -0.22 15.19 4.98
CA ALA A 73 0.83 15.51 5.96
C ALA A 73 2.24 15.29 5.38
N GLU A 74 2.92 16.38 4.99
CA GLU A 74 4.31 16.41 4.46
C GLU A 74 4.58 15.44 3.27
N PRO A 75 5.73 15.45 2.55
CA PRO A 75 5.91 14.57 1.39
C PRO A 75 6.05 13.11 1.83
N SER A 76 4.91 12.49 2.13
CA SER A 76 4.80 11.13 2.62
C SER A 76 5.22 10.16 1.52
N ARG A 77 6.20 9.34 1.88
CA ARG A 77 6.94 8.45 0.98
C ARG A 77 6.02 7.36 0.43
N THR A 78 5.98 7.22 -0.89
CA THR A 78 5.35 6.07 -1.57
C THR A 78 6.02 4.78 -1.12
N ILE A 79 5.25 3.74 -0.85
CA ILE A 79 5.79 2.38 -0.67
C ILE A 79 5.40 1.58 -1.90
N LEU A 80 6.42 1.14 -2.64
CA LEU A 80 6.30 0.71 -4.02
C LEU A 80 6.66 -0.76 -4.10
N GLN A 81 5.83 -1.51 -4.80
CA GLN A 81 5.97 -2.96 -4.91
C GLN A 81 5.74 -3.64 -3.58
N ALA A 82 4.51 -3.53 -3.06
CA ALA A 82 4.09 -4.51 -2.06
C ALA A 82 4.14 -5.88 -2.74
N SER A 83 5.08 -6.74 -2.33
CA SER A 83 5.16 -8.12 -2.83
C SER A 83 4.11 -9.00 -2.17
N ASP A 84 3.53 -8.52 -1.06
CA ASP A 84 2.51 -9.19 -0.27
C ASP A 84 1.61 -8.12 0.37
N VAL A 85 0.31 -8.21 0.10
CA VAL A 85 -0.72 -7.42 0.76
C VAL A 85 -1.73 -8.39 1.34
N GLN A 86 -1.83 -8.40 2.67
CA GLN A 86 -2.74 -9.29 3.38
C GLN A 86 -3.81 -8.49 4.12
N PRO A 87 -5.10 -8.84 3.96
CA PRO A 87 -6.15 -8.37 4.85
C PRO A 87 -5.79 -8.74 6.29
N SER A 88 -5.80 -7.77 7.20
CA SER A 88 -5.59 -8.02 8.63
C SER A 88 -6.72 -8.85 9.26
N GLY A 89 -7.75 -9.21 8.48
CA GLY A 89 -8.84 -10.12 8.85
C GLY A 89 -8.48 -11.60 8.88
N TYR A 90 -7.28 -12.01 8.44
CA TYR A 90 -6.74 -13.35 8.66
C TYR A 90 -5.82 -13.39 9.89
N ALA A 91 -6.20 -12.69 10.96
CA ALA A 91 -5.71 -13.06 12.29
C ALA A 91 -6.35 -14.40 12.64
N PHE A 92 -5.59 -15.48 12.48
CA PHE A 92 -5.97 -16.83 12.86
C PHE A 92 -6.69 -16.83 14.20
N ALA A 93 -7.95 -17.26 14.21
CA ALA A 93 -8.50 -17.93 15.36
C ALA A 93 -7.70 -19.23 15.55
N ALA A 94 -6.86 -19.28 16.58
CA ALA A 94 -6.25 -20.49 17.11
C ALA A 94 -6.08 -20.33 18.63
#